data_AF-A0A7W1PW15-F1
#
_entry.id   AF-A0A7W1PW15-F1
#
_cell.length_a   1.000
_cell.length_b   1.000
_cell.length_c   1.000
_cell.angle_alpha   90.00
_cell.angle_beta   90.00
_cell.angle_gamma   90.00
#
_symmetry.space_group_name_H-M   'P 1'
#
loop_
_entity.id
_entity.type
_entity.pdbx_description
1 polymer ?
#
loop_
_entity_poly.entity_id
_entity_poly.type
_entity_poly.pdbx_seq_one_letter_code
_entity_poly.pdbx_strand_id
1 'polypeptide(L)' 'MTTRQIRKYDFLTGKRVRLIFMNDIHTSLRTGDEGTVKYVDAINNIHVDWDNGSGLALIPGVDLWEEIE' A
#
# COMPACT_ATOMS: atom_id res chain seq x y z
N MET A 1 -30.10 7.19 2.73
CA MET A 1 -29.25 6.27 3.52
C MET A 1 -28.01 6.01 2.68
N THR A 2 -26.86 6.57 3.06
CA THR A 2 -25.63 6.42 2.26
C THR A 2 -25.00 5.09 2.64
N THR A 3 -25.08 4.09 1.75
CA THR A 3 -24.39 2.81 1.94
C THR A 3 -22.89 3.08 1.92
N ARG A 4 -22.22 2.93 3.07
CA ARG A 4 -20.75 2.99 3.13
C ARG A 4 -20.23 1.72 2.47
N GLN A 5 -19.77 1.83 1.22
CA GLN A 5 -19.12 0.71 0.56
C GLN A 5 -17.76 0.50 1.23
N ILE A 6 -17.62 -0.62 1.95
CA ILE A 6 -16.36 -1.02 2.58
C ILE A 6 -15.41 -1.45 1.46
N ARG A 7 -14.23 -0.81 1.36
CA ARG A 7 -13.23 -1.19 0.37
C ARG A 7 -12.49 -2.43 0.84
N LYS A 8 -12.07 -3.27 -0.10
CA LYS A 8 -11.52 -4.60 0.18
C LYS A 8 -10.31 -4.54 1.13
N TYR A 9 -9.54 -3.47 1.10
CA TYR A 9 -8.29 -3.31 1.84
C TYR A 9 -8.34 -2.24 2.93
N ASP A 10 -9.52 -1.68 3.27
CA ASP A 10 -9.63 -0.62 4.28
C ASP A 10 -9.04 -1.02 5.65
N PHE A 11 -9.08 -2.32 5.96
CA PHE A 11 -8.53 -2.90 7.19
C PHE A 11 -7.00 -2.75 7.33
N LEU A 12 -6.30 -2.48 6.23
CA LEU A 12 -4.86 -2.23 6.24
C LEU A 12 -4.51 -0.82 6.72
N THR A 13 -5.46 0.10 6.81
CA THR A 13 -5.18 1.49 7.22
C THR A 13 -4.53 1.53 8.60
N GLY A 14 -3.37 2.18 8.71
CA GLY A 14 -2.56 2.26 9.93
C GLY A 14 -1.67 1.03 10.18
N LYS A 15 -1.75 -0.01 9.35
CA LYS A 15 -0.85 -1.17 9.43
C LYS A 15 0.50 -0.88 8.78
N ARG A 16 1.52 -1.57 9.29
CA ARG A 16 2.84 -1.61 8.68
C ARG A 16 2.85 -2.66 7.58
N VAL A 17 3.55 -2.34 6.49
CA VAL A 17 3.74 -3.24 5.36
C VAL A 17 5.18 -3.23 4.91
N ARG A 18 5.63 -4.36 4.36
CA ARG A 18 6.92 -4.50 3.69
C ARG A 18 6.71 -4.81 2.22
N LEU A 19 7.45 -4.12 1.35
CA LEU A 19 7.44 -4.38 -0.08
C LEU A 19 8.16 -5.70 -0.38
N ILE A 20 7.48 -6.61 -1.06
CA ILE A 20 8.06 -7.87 -1.54
C ILE A 20 8.47 -7.74 -3.00
N PHE A 21 7.61 -7.13 -3.83
CA PHE A 21 7.86 -6.96 -5.26
C PHE A 21 7.07 -5.78 -5.83
N MET A 22 7.71 -5.05 -6.74
CA MET A 22 7.09 -4.02 -7.59
C MET A 22 7.88 -3.96 -8.90
N ASN A 23 7.17 -3.92 -10.02
CA ASN A 23 7.79 -3.85 -11.34
C ASN A 23 7.77 -2.40 -11.88
N ASP A 24 8.49 -1.50 -11.22
CA ASP A 24 8.64 -0.11 -11.63
C ASP A 24 10.12 0.27 -11.63
N ILE A 25 10.65 0.66 -12.80
CA ILE A 25 12.07 1.06 -12.94
C ILE A 25 12.34 2.51 -12.52
N HIS A 26 11.29 3.30 -12.30
CA HIS A 26 11.37 4.72 -11.95
C HIS A 26 11.19 4.98 -10.45
N THR A 27 10.80 3.98 -9.67
CA THR A 27 10.65 4.11 -8.22
C THR A 27 11.98 3.98 -7.47
N SER A 28 12.09 4.67 -6.34
CA SER A 28 13.15 4.46 -5.36
C SER A 28 12.91 3.23 -4.49
N LEU A 29 11.69 2.68 -4.50
CA LEU A 29 11.32 1.54 -3.68
C LEU A 29 12.09 0.26 -4.06
N ARG A 30 12.49 -0.50 -3.05
CA ARG A 30 13.19 -1.78 -3.18
C ARG A 30 12.50 -2.83 -2.33
N THR A 31 12.64 -4.10 -2.73
CA THR A 31 12.22 -5.22 -1.89
C THR A 31 12.83 -5.09 -0.50
N GLY A 32 11.99 -5.18 0.53
CA GLY A 32 12.36 -4.97 1.93
C GLY A 32 12.01 -3.58 2.47
N ASP A 33 11.71 -2.59 1.62
CA ASP A 33 11.28 -1.28 2.09
C ASP A 33 9.97 -1.39 2.87
N GLU A 34 9.86 -0.63 3.95
CA GLU A 34 8.72 -0.66 4.83
C GLU A 34 8.01 0.69 4.85
N GLY A 35 6.73 0.65 5.21
CA GLY A 35 5.91 1.84 5.31
C GLY A 35 4.63 1.60 6.06
N THR A 36 3.93 2.70 6.35
CA THR A 36 2.63 2.65 7.04
C THR A 36 1.51 3.00 6.07
N VAL A 37 0.49 2.16 5.97
CA VAL A 37 -0.65 2.42 5.09
C VAL A 37 -1.44 3.64 5.59
N LYS A 38 -1.52 4.70 4.77
CA LYS A 38 -2.24 5.94 5.09
C LYS A 38 -3.73 5.83 4.79
N TYR A 39 -4.08 5.29 3.62
CA TYR A 39 -5.46 5.09 3.19
C TYR A 39 -5.53 4.18 1.95
N VAL A 40 -6.72 3.67 1.67
CA VAL A 40 -7.04 2.97 0.41
C VAL A 40 -7.92 3.87 -0.43
N ASP A 41 -7.64 4.04 -1.72
CA ASP A 41 -8.41 4.93 -2.60
C ASP A 41 -9.68 4.29 -3.20
N ALA A 42 -10.42 5.04 -4.02
CA ALA A 42 -11.70 4.58 -4.58
C ALA A 42 -11.58 3.40 -5.55
N ILE A 43 -10.39 3.12 -6.08
CA ILE A 43 -10.11 2.01 -6.98
C ILE A 43 -9.30 0.89 -6.32
N ASN A 44 -9.17 0.93 -5.00
CA ASN A 44 -8.45 -0.03 -4.15
C ASN A 44 -6.91 0.02 -4.24
N ASN A 45 -6.30 1.12 -4.68
CA ASN A 45 -4.86 1.27 -4.47
C ASN A 45 -4.59 1.59 -3.00
N ILE A 46 -3.48 1.06 -2.48
CA ILE A 46 -3.10 1.18 -1.08
C ILE A 46 -1.99 2.24 -1.00
N HIS A 47 -2.33 3.42 -0.48
CA HIS A 47 -1.38 4.52 -0.35
C HIS A 47 -0.58 4.35 0.94
N VAL A 48 0.74 4.21 0.80
CA VAL A 48 1.67 3.92 1.89
C VAL A 48 2.56 5.14 2.11
N ASP A 49 2.76 5.50 3.38
CA ASP A 49 3.86 6.35 3.82
C ASP A 49 5.10 5.50 3.95
N TRP A 50 5.90 5.43 2.89
CA TRP A 50 7.14 4.66 2.91
C TRP A 50 8.20 5.37 3.74
N ASP A 51 8.95 4.61 4.53
CA ASP A 51 9.99 5.17 5.43
C ASP A 51 11.11 5.87 4.66
N ASN A 52 11.33 5.48 3.40
CA ASN A 52 12.28 6.11 2.49
C ASN A 52 11.75 7.43 1.85
N GLY A 53 10.55 7.87 2.23
CA GLY A 53 9.90 9.08 1.72
C GLY A 53 9.17 8.92 0.38
N SER A 54 9.10 7.71 -0.17
CA SER A 54 8.28 7.45 -1.36
C SER A 54 6.79 7.62 -1.07
N GLY A 55 6.05 8.11 -2.06
CA GLY A 55 4.58 8.23 -2.02
C GLY A 55 3.86 7.30 -2.99
N LEU A 56 4.57 6.32 -3.58
CA LEU A 56 3.99 5.42 -4.56
C LEU A 56 3.03 4.43 -3.90
N ALA A 57 1.82 4.31 -4.44
CA ALA A 57 0.81 3.39 -3.92
C ALA A 57 1.09 1.95 -4.39
N LEU A 58 0.70 0.96 -3.57
CA LEU A 58 0.65 -0.44 -3.96
C LEU A 58 -0.64 -0.73 -4.72
N ILE A 59 -0.52 -1.49 -5.81
CA ILE A 59 -1.64 -1.95 -6.64
C ILE A 59 -1.88 -3.44 -6.37
N PRO A 60 -3.00 -3.81 -5.73
CA PRO A 60 -3.33 -5.21 -5.47
C PRO A 60 -3.39 -6.06 -6.74
N GLY A 61 -2.62 -7.15 -6.75
CA GLY A 61 -2.53 -8.07 -7.90
C GLY A 61 -1.46 -7.70 -8.93
N VAL A 62 -0.79 -6.56 -8.76
CA VAL A 62 0.39 -6.14 -9.54
C VAL A 62 1.62 -6.15 -8.64
N ASP A 63 1.51 -5.53 -7.47
CA ASP A 63 2.56 -5.47 -6.46
C ASP A 63 2.36 -6.58 -5.43
N LEU A 64 3.44 -6.98 -4.77
CA LEU A 64 3.43 -7.92 -3.65
C LEU A 64 3.95 -7.23 -2.40
N TRP A 65 3.26 -7.43 -1.30
CA TRP A 65 3.63 -6.92 0.01
C TRP A 65 3.16 -7.90 1.09
N GLU A 66 3.70 -7.73 2.28
CA GLU A 66 3.22 -8.42 3.48
C GLU A 66 2.86 -7.39 4.56
N GLU A 67 1.81 -7.68 5.34
CA GLU A 67 1.58 -6.97 6.61
C GLU A 67 2.64 -7.43 7.62
N ILE A 68 3.21 -6.48 8.34
CA ILE A 68 4.17 -6.74 9.43
C ILE A 68 3.63 -6.15 10.73
N GLU A 69 4.05 -6.71 11.86
CA GLU A 69 3.66 -6.25 13.22
C GLU A 69 4.24 -4.88 13.58
#